data_AF-A0A969GV70-F1
#
_entry.id   AF-A0A969GV70-F1
#
_cell.length_a   1.000
_cell.length_b   1.000
_cell.length_c   1.000
_cell.angle_alpha   90.00
_cell.angle_beta   90.00
_cell.angle_gamma   90.00
#
_symmetry.space_group_name_H-M   'P 1'
#
loop_
_entity.id
_entity.type
_entity.pdbx_description
1 polymer ?
#
loop_
_entity_poly.entity_id
_entity_poly.type
_entity_poly.pdbx_seq_one_letter_code
_entity_poly.pdbx_strand_id
1 'polypeptide(L)'
;MAVRQPRYSKEEFAQRGNEIYETQVRPQLEVGNRGKIVAIDIETGDFEVADELLVASKRLSARLPDAQTWFIRIGHPAVDHFGARSLRMKQ
;
A
#
# COMPACT_ATOMS: atom_id res chain seq x y z
N MET A 1 -11.56 0.82 -17.97
CA MET A 1 -11.09 0.21 -16.70
C MET A 1 -12.27 -0.52 -16.09
N ALA A 2 -12.10 -1.79 -15.70
CA ALA A 2 -13.17 -2.50 -14.97
C ALA A 2 -13.38 -1.80 -13.62
N VAL A 3 -14.64 -1.62 -13.21
CA VAL A 3 -14.97 -1.07 -11.90
C VAL A 3 -14.64 -2.15 -10.86
N ARG A 4 -13.60 -1.90 -10.05
CA ARG A 4 -13.22 -2.80 -8.95
C ARG A 4 -14.21 -2.60 -7.80
N GLN A 5 -14.95 -3.65 -7.46
CA GLN A 5 -15.83 -3.63 -6.29
C GLN A 5 -15.05 -4.10 -5.05
N PRO A 6 -15.16 -3.41 -3.91
CA PRO A 6 -14.61 -3.90 -2.65
C PRO A 6 -15.23 -5.27 -2.30
N ARG A 7 -14.39 -6.25 -2.02
CA ARG A 7 -14.84 -7.61 -1.64
C ARG A 7 -15.10 -7.77 -0.14
N TYR A 8 -14.57 -6.85 0.67
CA TYR A 8 -14.60 -6.89 2.13
C TYR A 8 -15.17 -5.58 2.70
N SER A 9 -15.59 -5.65 3.97
CA SER A 9 -15.82 -4.44 4.76
C SER A 9 -14.51 -3.65 4.88
N LYS A 10 -14.61 -2.36 5.22
CA LYS A 10 -13.41 -1.52 5.37
C LYS A 10 -12.53 -2.02 6.52
N GLU A 11 -13.15 -2.47 7.60
CA GLU A 11 -12.49 -2.98 8.79
C GLU A 11 -11.74 -4.28 8.49
N GLU A 12 -12.40 -5.22 7.80
CA GLU A 12 -11.77 -6.49 7.43
C GLU A 12 -10.67 -6.29 6.39
N PHE A 13 -10.87 -5.39 5.42
CA PHE A 13 -9.87 -5.03 4.43
C PHE A 13 -8.59 -4.48 5.09
N ALA A 14 -8.75 -3.55 6.04
CA ALA A 14 -7.63 -2.97 6.78
C ALA A 14 -6.93 -4.01 7.66
N GLN A 15 -7.70 -4.87 8.34
CA GLN A 15 -7.14 -5.93 9.19
C GLN A 15 -6.30 -6.91 8.37
N ARG A 16 -6.83 -7.42 7.26
CA ARG A 16 -6.11 -8.33 6.35
C ARG A 16 -4.85 -7.69 5.77
N GLY A 17 -4.96 -6.45 5.27
CA GLY A 17 -3.82 -5.74 4.71
C GLY A 17 -2.69 -5.51 5.73
N ASN A 18 -3.03 -5.18 6.98
CA ASN A 18 -2.05 -5.01 8.05
C ASN A 18 -1.42 -6.35 8.46
N GLU A 19 -2.21 -7.42 8.56
CA GLU A 19 -1.70 -8.75 8.90
C GLU A 19 -0.70 -9.25 7.86
N ILE A 20 -1.02 -9.13 6.57
CA ILE A 20 -0.12 -9.50 5.47
C ILE A 20 1.17 -8.67 5.53
N TYR A 21 1.05 -7.36 5.79
CA TYR A 21 2.23 -6.52 5.89
C TYR A 21 3.16 -6.95 7.03
N GLU A 22 2.63 -7.14 8.24
CA GLU A 22 3.46 -7.47 9.41
C GLU A 22 4.05 -8.88 9.31
N THR A 23 3.28 -9.85 8.81
CA THR A 23 3.69 -11.27 8.82
C THR A 23 4.47 -11.69 7.59
N GLN A 24 4.19 -11.11 6.41
CA GLN A 24 4.77 -11.55 5.15
C GLN A 24 5.67 -10.50 4.53
N VAL A 25 5.22 -9.25 4.41
CA VAL A 25 5.97 -8.23 3.66
C VAL A 25 7.13 -7.67 4.46
N ARG A 26 6.87 -7.18 5.67
CA ARG A 26 7.84 -6.48 6.52
C ARG A 26 9.12 -7.29 6.77
N PRO A 27 9.07 -8.62 7.01
CA PRO A 27 10.28 -9.43 7.16
C PRO A 27 11.15 -9.52 5.90
N GLN A 28 10.58 -9.35 4.71
CA GLN A 28 11.28 -9.43 3.43
C GLN A 28 11.94 -8.10 3.02
N LEU A 29 11.64 -7.00 3.71
CA LEU A 29 12.15 -5.68 3.35
C LEU A 29 13.55 -5.45 3.95
N GLU A 30 14.52 -5.20 3.09
CA GLU A 30 15.87 -4.83 3.50
C GLU A 30 15.90 -3.52 4.30
N VAL A 31 16.96 -3.36 5.11
CA VAL A 31 17.27 -2.12 5.81
C VAL A 31 17.44 -0.99 4.78
N GLY A 32 16.73 0.12 4.97
CA GLY A 32 16.78 1.29 4.07
C GLY A 32 15.49 1.56 3.30
N ASN A 33 14.45 0.73 3.44
CA ASN A 33 13.16 0.96 2.80
C ASN A 33 12.23 1.91 3.58
N ARG A 34 12.68 2.50 4.69
CA ARG A 34 11.88 3.43 5.50
C ARG A 34 11.39 4.61 4.65
N GLY A 35 10.10 4.91 4.72
CA GLY A 35 9.47 6.01 3.98
C GLY A 35 8.95 5.65 2.58
N LYS A 36 9.35 4.50 2.02
CA LYS A 36 8.77 3.99 0.77
C LYS A 36 7.34 3.49 0.99
N ILE A 37 6.59 3.40 -0.11
CA ILE A 37 5.25 2.85 -0.19
C ILE A 37 5.31 1.37 -0.56
N VAL A 38 4.57 0.56 0.17
CA VAL A 38 4.20 -0.79 -0.22
C VAL A 38 2.76 -0.77 -0.71
N ALA A 39 2.52 -1.32 -1.90
CA ALA A 39 1.21 -1.70 -2.40
C ALA A 39 1.07 -3.21 -2.30
N ILE A 40 0.07 -3.71 -1.58
CA ILE A 40 -0.15 -5.13 -1.30
C ILE A 40 -1.51 -5.52 -1.88
N ASP A 41 -1.58 -6.60 -2.65
CA ASP A 41 -2.85 -7.23 -2.95
C ASP A 41 -3.28 -8.11 -1.76
N ILE A 42 -4.39 -7.77 -1.10
CA ILE A 42 -4.80 -8.47 0.13
C ILE A 42 -5.31 -9.89 -0.11
N GLU A 43 -5.53 -10.26 -1.37
CA GLU A 43 -6.02 -11.59 -1.75
C GLU A 43 -4.89 -12.59 -1.89
N THR A 44 -3.74 -12.14 -2.37
CA THR A 44 -2.60 -13.00 -2.74
C THR A 44 -1.38 -12.80 -1.86
N GLY A 45 -1.25 -11.62 -1.22
CA GLY A 45 -0.04 -11.20 -0.53
C GLY A 45 1.06 -10.67 -1.46
N ASP A 46 0.84 -10.68 -2.78
CA ASP A 46 1.76 -10.08 -3.74
C ASP A 46 1.87 -8.58 -3.48
N PHE A 47 3.10 -8.08 -3.49
CA PHE A 47 3.35 -6.68 -3.18
C PHE A 47 4.37 -6.03 -4.11
N GLU A 48 4.30 -4.71 -4.18
CA GLU A 48 5.25 -3.84 -4.86
C GLU A 48 5.74 -2.76 -3.91
N VAL A 49 7.00 -2.37 -4.05
CA VAL A 49 7.61 -1.28 -3.28
C VAL A 49 8.08 -0.18 -4.22
N ALA A 50 7.76 1.06 -3.89
CA ALA A 50 8.24 2.24 -4.60
C ALA A 50 8.31 3.46 -3.70
N ASP A 51 9.07 4.48 -4.08
CA ASP A 51 9.15 5.74 -3.34
C ASP A 51 7.84 6.55 -3.38
N GLU A 52 6.99 6.29 -4.37
CA GLU A 52 5.74 7.01 -4.61
C GLU A 52 4.53 6.07 -4.72
N LEU A 53 3.41 6.49 -4.15
CA LEU A 53 2.17 5.71 -4.08
C LEU A 53 1.67 5.31 -5.47
N LEU A 54 1.64 6.27 -6.40
CA LEU A 54 1.17 6.02 -7.76
C LEU A 54 2.06 5.01 -8.50
N VAL A 55 3.37 5.01 -8.23
CA VAL A 55 4.31 4.06 -8.86
C VAL A 55 4.07 2.66 -8.32
N ALA A 56 3.95 2.49 -7.00
CA ALA A 56 3.64 1.19 -6.40
C ALA A 56 2.30 0.64 -6.90
N SER A 57 1.27 1.49 -6.95
CA SER A 57 -0.06 1.14 -7.46
C SER A 57 -0.04 0.71 -8.93
N LYS A 58 0.68 1.43 -9.79
CA LYS A 58 0.80 1.11 -11.22
C LYS A 58 1.54 -0.21 -11.43
N ARG A 59 2.64 -0.44 -10.73
CA ARG A 59 3.40 -1.70 -10.82
C ARG A 59 2.54 -2.88 -10.42
N LEU A 60 1.82 -2.77 -9.28
CA LEU A 60 0.98 -3.85 -8.80
C LEU A 60 -0.20 -4.09 -9.75
N SER A 61 -0.85 -3.02 -10.22
CA SER A 61 -1.97 -3.15 -11.16
C SER A 61 -1.55 -3.71 -12.54
N ALA A 62 -0.31 -3.48 -12.96
CA ALA A 62 0.21 -4.04 -14.20
C ALA A 62 0.41 -5.56 -14.10
N ARG A 63 0.83 -6.04 -12.92
CA ARG A 63 0.99 -7.48 -12.64
C ARG A 63 -0.35 -8.16 -12.30
N LEU A 64 -1.18 -7.48 -11.51
CA LEU A 64 -2.46 -7.98 -10.99
C LEU A 64 -3.58 -6.95 -11.26
N PRO A 65 -4.21 -6.99 -12.46
CA PRO A 65 -5.25 -6.02 -12.83
C PRO A 65 -6.48 -5.99 -11.92
N ASP A 66 -6.73 -7.06 -11.17
CA ASP A 66 -7.89 -7.24 -10.29
C ASP A 66 -7.52 -7.21 -8.78
N ALA A 67 -6.34 -6.68 -8.44
CA ALA A 67 -5.88 -6.58 -7.07
C ALA A 67 -6.80 -5.74 -6.17
N GLN A 68 -7.00 -6.21 -4.93
CA GLN A 68 -7.61 -5.47 -3.82
C GLN A 68 -6.48 -4.79 -3.03
N THR A 69 -6.04 -3.61 -3.50
CA THR A 69 -4.78 -3.01 -3.02
C THR A 69 -4.90 -2.30 -1.65
N TRP A 70 -4.07 -2.72 -0.69
CA TRP A 70 -3.77 -2.01 0.56
C TRP A 70 -2.43 -1.29 0.47
N PHE A 71 -2.35 -0.08 1.01
CA PHE A 71 -1.13 0.74 0.96
C PHE A 71 -0.60 1.02 2.35
N ILE A 72 0.71 0.91 2.52
CA ILE A 72 1.42 1.23 3.77
C ILE A 72 2.67 2.04 3.44
N ARG A 73 2.98 3.05 4.26
CA ARG A 73 4.27 3.75 4.23
C ARG A 73 5.18 3.17 5.31
N ILE A 74 6.31 2.60 4.90
CA ILE A 74 7.17 1.84 5.79
C ILE A 74 7.69 2.74 6.92
N GLY A 75 7.48 2.29 8.16
CA GLY A 75 7.92 2.99 9.37
C GLY A 75 7.09 4.23 9.73
N HIS A 76 5.89 4.39 9.16
CA HIS A 76 4.97 5.49 9.45
C HIS A 76 3.56 4.96 9.78
N PRO A 77 2.79 5.65 10.65
CA PRO A 77 1.45 5.21 11.05
C PRO A 77 0.37 5.44 9.98
N ALA A 78 0.65 6.27 8.97
CA ALA A 78 -0.27 6.59 7.88
C ALA A 78 0.50 6.73 6.57
N VAL A 79 -0.19 6.43 5.46
CA VAL A 79 0.34 6.57 4.10
C VAL A 79 0.56 8.05 3.76
N ASP A 80 -0.42 8.90 4.09
CA ASP A 80 -0.32 10.35 3.96
C ASP A 80 -1.00 11.00 5.18
N HIS A 81 -0.56 12.21 5.53
CA HIS A 81 -1.22 13.04 6.52
C HIS A 81 -1.96 14.16 5.79
N PHE A 82 -3.25 14.35 6.10
CA PHE A 82 -4.05 15.47 5.61
C PHE A 82 -4.32 16.45 6.78
N GLY A 83 -3.98 17.74 6.61
CA GLY A 83 -4.07 18.77 7.65
C GLY A 83 -3.31 20.06 7.25
N ALA A 84 -3.29 21.08 8.11
CA ALA A 84 -2.66 22.38 7.80
C ALA A 84 -1.17 22.28 7.38
N ARG A 85 -0.47 21.22 7.79
CA ARG A 85 0.92 20.92 7.38
C ARG A 85 1.06 20.26 6.00
N SER A 86 -0.02 19.76 5.42
CA SER A 86 -0.04 19.05 4.13
C SER A 86 -0.04 19.99 2.92
N LEU A 87 -0.20 21.30 3.14
CA LEU A 87 -0.24 22.34 2.10
C LEU A 87 1.15 22.79 1.62
N ARG A 88 2.25 22.14 2.03
CA ARG A 88 3.54 22.38 1.36
C ARG A 88 3.48 21.73 -0.02
N MET A 89 3.13 22.53 -1.02
CA MET A 89 3.38 22.18 -2.42
C MET A 89 4.86 21.82 -2.57
N LYS A 90 5.13 20.64 -3.13
CA LYS A 90 6.46 20.34 -3.66
C LYS A 90 6.71 21.33 -4.80
N GLN A 91 7.70 22.21 -4.62
CA GLN A 91 8.25 23.03 -5.72
C GLN A 91 8.95 22.14 -6.73
#